data_AF-A0AB73WAF8-F1
#
_entry.id   AF-A0AB73WAF8-F1
#
_cell.length_a   1.000
_cell.length_b   1.000
_cell.length_c   1.000
_cell.angle_alpha   90.00
_cell.angle_beta   90.00
_cell.angle_gamma   90.00
#
_symmetry.space_group_name_H-M   'P 1'
#
loop_
_entity.id
_entity.type
_entity.pdbx_description
1 polymer ?
#
loop_
_entity_poly.entity_id
_entity_poly.type
_entity_poly.pdbx_seq_one_letter_code
_entity_poly.pdbx_strand_id
1 'polypeptide(L)'
;TFQRAFKRAVEQAGITKPATPHTLRHSFATALLRSGYDIRTVQDLLGHSDVSTTMIYTHVLKVGGAGVRSPLDALPPLTSER
;
A
#
# COMPACT_ATOMS: atom_id res chain seq x y z
N THR A 1 -0.49 -29.36 10.56
CA THR A 1 -0.87 -28.58 9.36
C THR A 1 -0.28 -27.18 9.45
N PHE A 2 -0.07 -26.52 8.32
CA PHE A 2 0.50 -25.17 8.25
C PHE A 2 -0.23 -24.16 9.15
N GLN A 3 -1.56 -24.16 9.16
CA GLN A 3 -2.37 -23.28 10.01
C GLN A 3 -2.06 -23.40 11.51
N ARG A 4 -1.82 -24.62 12.00
CA ARG A 4 -1.47 -24.86 13.41
C ARG A 4 -0.06 -24.35 13.74
N ALA A 5 0.90 -24.54 12.84
CA ALA A 5 2.25 -24.01 13.00
C ALA A 5 2.23 -22.48 13.00
N PHE A 6 1.45 -21.87 12.09
CA PHE A 6 1.27 -20.43 12.04
C PHE A 6 0.68 -19.86 13.33
N LYS A 7 -0.40 -20.47 13.86
CA LYS A 7 -1.00 -20.04 15.14
C LYS A 7 0.01 -20.05 16.29
N ARG A 8 0.83 -21.11 16.40
CA ARG A 8 1.89 -21.20 17.41
C ARG A 8 2.94 -20.11 17.24
N ALA A 9 3.34 -19.82 16.01
CA ALA A 9 4.30 -18.74 15.73
C ALA A 9 3.75 -17.35 16.12
N VAL A 10 2.47 -17.09 15.85
CA VAL A 10 1.79 -15.84 16.26
C VAL A 10 1.78 -15.70 17.79
N GLU A 11 1.45 -16.79 18.51
CA GLU A 11 1.46 -16.83 19.98
C GLU A 11 2.87 -16.59 20.54
N GLN A 12 3.88 -17.28 20.00
CA GLN A 12 5.29 -17.13 20.40
C GLN A 12 5.86 -15.74 20.11
N ALA A 13 5.40 -15.08 19.04
CA ALA A 13 5.77 -13.71 18.72
C ALA A 13 5.08 -12.66 19.61
N GLY A 14 4.21 -13.06 20.54
CA GLY A 14 3.49 -12.14 21.43
C GLY A 14 2.45 -11.28 20.70
N ILE A 15 2.01 -11.67 19.51
CA ILE A 15 1.02 -10.92 18.73
C ILE A 15 -0.36 -11.21 19.32
N THR A 16 -0.94 -10.23 20.00
CA THR A 16 -2.25 -10.35 20.66
C THR A 16 -3.44 -10.23 19.69
N LYS A 17 -3.21 -9.64 18.51
CA LYS A 17 -4.24 -9.48 17.48
C LYS A 17 -4.38 -10.77 16.65
N PRO A 18 -5.59 -11.10 16.18
CA PRO A 18 -5.77 -12.20 15.24
C PRO A 18 -4.91 -11.98 13.99
N ALA A 19 -4.03 -12.95 13.71
CA ALA A 19 -3.21 -12.96 12.51
C ALA A 19 -3.42 -14.27 11.76
N THR A 20 -3.47 -14.16 10.43
CA THR A 20 -3.54 -15.28 9.51
C THR A 20 -2.45 -15.13 8.45
N PRO A 21 -2.18 -16.16 7.63
CA PRO A 21 -1.30 -16.01 6.47
C PRO A 21 -1.73 -14.88 5.52
N HIS A 22 -3.04 -14.61 5.39
CA HIS A 22 -3.55 -13.48 4.61
C HIS A 22 -3.18 -12.13 5.24
N THR A 23 -3.10 -12.04 6.57
CA THR A 23 -2.61 -10.83 7.27
C THR A 23 -1.17 -10.49 6.87
N LEU A 24 -0.32 -11.51 6.66
CA LEU A 24 1.04 -11.29 6.16
C LEU A 24 1.05 -10.76 4.72
N ARG A 25 0.20 -11.30 3.84
CA ARG A 25 0.02 -10.80 2.47
C ARG A 25 -0.38 -9.32 2.46
N HIS A 26 -1.32 -8.93 3.32
CA HIS A 26 -1.72 -7.53 3.47
C HIS A 26 -0.59 -6.64 4.00
N SER A 27 0.19 -7.14 4.97
CA SER A 27 1.31 -6.42 5.55
C SER A 27 2.42 -6.20 4.51
N PHE A 28 2.71 -7.19 3.67
CA PHE A 28 3.64 -7.09 2.57
C PHE A 28 3.24 -6.01 1.55
N ALA A 29 2.00 -6.06 1.05
CA ALA A 29 1.49 -5.08 0.10
C ALA A 29 1.55 -3.64 0.65
N THR A 30 1.15 -3.47 1.91
CA THR A 30 1.17 -2.18 2.62
C THR A 30 2.61 -1.68 2.80
N ALA A 31 3.55 -2.55 3.14
CA ALA A 31 4.96 -2.18 3.31
C ALA A 31 5.61 -1.72 1.99
N LEU A 32 5.31 -2.38 0.88
CA LEU A 32 5.82 -1.99 -0.43
C LEU A 32 5.30 -0.62 -0.86
N LEU A 33 4.00 -0.39 -0.77
CA LEU A 33 3.41 0.91 -1.11
C LEU A 33 3.93 2.03 -0.20
N ARG A 34 4.13 1.77 1.10
CA ARG A 34 4.78 2.73 2.02
C ARG A 34 6.21 3.05 1.65
N SER A 35 6.91 2.11 1.04
CA SER A 35 8.30 2.27 0.60
C SER A 35 8.39 2.96 -0.77
N GLY A 36 7.26 3.40 -1.35
CA GLY A 36 7.21 4.15 -2.60
C GLY A 36 7.10 3.28 -3.86
N TYR A 37 6.87 1.98 -3.73
CA TYR A 37 6.60 1.13 -4.89
C TYR A 37 5.27 1.53 -5.53
N ASP A 38 5.22 1.51 -6.85
CA ASP A 38 3.98 1.78 -7.58
C ASP A 38 3.00 0.60 -7.46
N ILE A 39 1.72 0.91 -7.66
CA ILE A 39 0.64 -0.05 -7.47
C ILE A 39 0.66 -1.22 -8.47
N ARG A 40 1.25 -1.05 -9.66
CA ARG A 40 1.38 -2.10 -10.67
C ARG A 40 2.48 -3.07 -10.30
N THR A 41 3.63 -2.58 -9.83
CA THR A 41 4.68 -3.44 -9.28
C THR A 41 4.16 -4.26 -8.10
N VAL A 42 3.37 -3.66 -7.20
CA VAL A 42 2.76 -4.41 -6.09
C VAL A 42 1.74 -5.43 -6.59
N GLN A 43 0.96 -5.12 -7.62
CA GLN A 43 0.02 -6.06 -8.25
C GLN A 43 0.75 -7.30 -8.78
N ASP A 44 1.85 -7.10 -9.52
CA ASP A 44 2.62 -8.17 -10.14
C ASP A 44 3.25 -9.08 -9.08
N LEU A 45 3.84 -8.50 -8.02
CA LEU A 45 4.44 -9.25 -6.91
C LEU A 45 3.41 -10.06 -6.10
N LEU A 46 2.16 -9.60 -6.04
CA LEU A 46 1.07 -10.33 -5.41
C LEU A 46 0.44 -11.37 -6.35
N GLY A 47 0.70 -11.29 -7.65
CA GLY A 47 0.07 -12.14 -8.66
C GLY A 47 -1.42 -11.87 -8.81
N HIS A 48 -1.86 -10.61 -8.64
CA HIS A 48 -3.25 -10.24 -8.86
C HIS A 48 -3.53 -10.04 -10.35
N SER A 49 -4.54 -10.74 -10.87
CA SER A 49 -4.98 -10.61 -12.26
C SER A 49 -5.63 -9.26 -12.56
N ASP A 50 -6.26 -8.63 -11.55
CA ASP A 50 -6.89 -7.33 -11.66
C ASP A 50 -6.32 -6.36 -10.62
N VAL A 51 -5.94 -5.16 -11.08
CA VAL A 51 -5.44 -4.07 -10.24
C VAL A 51 -6.45 -3.64 -9.19
N SER A 52 -7.76 -3.77 -9.46
CA SER A 52 -8.81 -3.43 -8.52
C SER A 52 -8.64 -4.15 -7.18
N THR A 53 -8.14 -5.39 -7.20
CA THR A 53 -7.84 -6.20 -6.01
C THR A 53 -6.67 -5.65 -5.22
N THR A 54 -5.70 -5.02 -5.88
CA THR A 54 -4.54 -4.36 -5.25
C THR A 54 -4.88 -2.94 -4.77
N MET A 55 -5.80 -2.25 -5.46
CA MET A 55 -6.17 -0.86 -5.15
C MET A 55 -6.71 -0.68 -3.73
N ILE A 56 -7.23 -1.73 -3.09
CA ILE A 56 -7.69 -1.70 -1.69
C ILE A 56 -6.60 -1.16 -0.73
N TYR A 57 -5.32 -1.37 -1.03
CA TYR A 57 -4.21 -0.93 -0.18
C TYR A 57 -3.89 0.56 -0.31
N THR A 58 -4.31 1.21 -1.40
CA THR A 58 -4.10 2.65 -1.61
C THR A 58 -4.92 3.50 -0.64
N HIS A 59 -6.13 3.03 -0.31
CA HIS A 59 -7.00 3.66 0.68
C HIS A 59 -6.43 3.55 2.10
N VAL A 60 -5.87 2.39 2.46
CA VAL A 60 -5.27 2.14 3.79
C VAL A 60 -4.11 3.09 4.07
N LEU A 61 -3.32 3.41 3.03
CA LEU A 61 -2.15 4.27 3.16
C LEU A 61 -2.44 5.75 2.93
N LYS A 62 -3.68 6.12 2.57
CA LYS A 62 -4.05 7.49 2.20
C LYS A 62 -3.04 8.11 1.22
N VAL A 63 -2.52 7.34 0.27
CA VAL A 63 -1.61 7.84 -0.80
C VAL A 63 -2.38 8.69 -1.82
N GLY A 64 -3.50 9.28 -1.41
CA GLY A 64 -4.30 10.17 -2.23
C GLY A 64 -3.65 11.55 -2.30
N GLY A 65 -3.24 11.94 -3.50
CA GLY A 65 -3.04 13.34 -3.91
C GLY A 65 -1.83 14.09 -3.35
N ALA A 66 -1.24 13.65 -2.23
CA ALA A 66 -0.17 14.42 -1.57
C ALA A 66 1.11 14.60 -2.40
N GLY A 67 1.32 13.77 -3.44
CA GLY A 67 2.43 13.87 -4.38
C GLY A 67 2.10 14.55 -5.72
N VAL A 68 0.83 14.88 -5.97
CA VAL A 68 0.42 15.48 -7.24
C VAL A 68 0.58 16.99 -7.12
N ARG A 69 1.67 17.53 -7.68
CA ARG A 69 1.80 18.98 -7.88
C ARG A 69 0.75 19.43 -8.89
N SER A 70 0.09 20.54 -8.61
CA SER A 70 -0.83 21.12 -9.58
C SER A 70 -0.03 21.57 -10.80
N PRO A 71 -0.50 21.30 -12.03
CA PRO A 71 0.08 21.89 -13.22
C PRO A 71 0.12 23.43 -13.16
N LEU A 72 -0.78 24.05 -12.38
CA LEU A 72 -0.82 25.49 -12.17
C LEU A 72 0.34 25.99 -11.27
N ASP A 73 0.90 25.14 -10.42
CA ASP A 73 2.04 25.49 -9.56
C ASP A 73 3.33 25.71 -10.38
N ALA A 74 3.35 25.24 -11.64
CA ALA A 74 4.45 25.42 -12.57
C ALA A 74 4.28 26.64 -13.49
N LEU A 75 3.16 27.36 -13.40
CA LEU A 75 2.92 28.53 -14.23
C LEU A 75 3.68 29.74 -13.67
N PRO A 76 4.32 30.56 -14.52
CA PRO A 76 4.90 31.82 -14.09
C PRO A 76 3.79 32.76 -13.54
N PRO A 77 4.10 33.60 -12.54
CA PRO A 77 3.13 34.54 -12.00
C PRO A 77 2.61 35.44 -13.13
N LEU A 78 1.29 35.65 -13.17
CA LEU A 78 0.67 36.57 -14.10
C LEU A 78 1.18 37.98 -13.78
N THR A 79 2.19 38.44 -14.50
CA THR A 79 2.63 39.83 -14.45
C THR A 79 1.52 40.68 -15.04
N SER A 80 0.75 41.34 -14.17
CA SER A 80 -0.15 42.42 -14.58
C SER A 80 0.71 43.61 -14.96
N GLU A 81 1.06 43.71 -16.25
CA GLU A 81 1.54 44.98 -16.79
C GLU A 81 0.39 45.99 -16.74
N ARG A 82 0.66 47.14 -16.11
CA ARG A 82 -0.24 48.29 -16.02
C ARG A 82 -0.12 49.14 -17.26
#